data_AF-A0A218ZIX9-F1
#
_entry.id   AF-A0A218ZIX9-F1
#
_cell.length_a   1.000
_cell.length_b   1.000
_cell.length_c   1.000
_cell.angle_alpha   90.00
_cell.angle_beta   90.00
_cell.angle_gamma   90.00
#
_symmetry.space_group_name_H-M   'P 1'
#
loop_
_entity.id
_entity.type
_entity.pdbx_description
1 polymer ?
#
loop_
_entity_poly.entity_id
_entity_poly.type
_entity_poly.pdbx_seq_one_letter_code
_entity_poly.pdbx_strand_id
1 'polypeptide(L)'
;MAISSHKVSARVAATAILFIAFLVAAYNSIAVTGFSISDSNPAGYIIVPMLMTLVFIIFSLKENLVIIYRKRNLAYGAILALIYFAIYAYSKVSLSFLFQTYRIDALLFPILLSSFALILFGPSGLNKLKPAVVFSIFASPLILMPLLNLSGAWTSFNAYSVVSVLKLFGVPVLSHGLEITGASGSSISIASTCADIAAFVAMLLFLIPIAYLYEGNPGKRAIWVASGMVLLFVLNIIRMSLIAAVWAYYGLSSALNTVHLFIGQLLFDITLVVMILLAPKFSMRLGVQRTGQKYSRSTNSGASNGAIFDKSFAVPALSVIIVAFLVFAFTLPQASYQYISPFSFADNFSYVSNSSVISSYDAVALGSGYSMKSVTFGGRSELFGIFSTNDINTTTNSFLYINSSARPTMPRINLHQLGTILMHREESTISGITINAYEISSNGKLFQVNYISMPNKIYGNYTVANMEFVTLMNSTSDLQSCRTEYGAIQSVYSYIYNALHFSFEGNNYGIFCAAFNEAKLAQQR
;
A
#
# COMPACT_ATOMS: atom_id res chain seq x y z
N MET A 1 -2.18 -47.91 14.37
CA MET A 1 -2.22 -46.47 14.71
C MET A 1 -1.02 -45.67 14.16
N ALA A 2 0.12 -46.28 13.83
CA ALA A 2 1.33 -45.55 13.41
C ALA A 2 1.35 -44.98 11.97
N ILE A 3 0.51 -45.47 11.04
CA ILE A 3 0.56 -45.02 9.62
C ILE A 3 -0.13 -43.65 9.40
N SER A 4 -0.97 -43.18 10.33
CA SER A 4 -1.64 -41.87 10.18
C SER A 4 -0.77 -40.68 10.57
N SER A 5 0.27 -40.85 11.39
CA SER A 5 1.10 -39.74 11.88
C SER A 5 1.97 -39.12 10.78
N HIS A 6 2.55 -39.93 9.89
CA HIS A 6 3.43 -39.45 8.82
C HIS A 6 2.71 -38.58 7.79
N LYS A 7 1.47 -38.93 7.40
CA LYS A 7 0.69 -38.14 6.44
C LYS A 7 0.30 -36.78 7.00
N VAL A 8 -0.01 -36.70 8.30
CA VAL A 8 -0.31 -35.43 8.97
C VAL A 8 0.95 -34.55 9.01
N SER A 9 2.11 -35.13 9.34
CA SER A 9 3.37 -34.39 9.39
C SER A 9 3.75 -33.77 8.04
N ALA A 10 3.61 -34.50 6.93
CA ALA A 10 3.95 -33.98 5.59
C ALA A 10 3.04 -32.82 5.16
N ARG A 11 1.74 -32.87 5.52
CA ARG A 11 0.78 -31.79 5.24
C ARG A 11 1.11 -30.52 6.00
N VAL A 12 1.32 -30.66 7.31
CA VAL A 12 1.70 -29.53 8.17
C VAL A 12 3.00 -28.90 7.67
N ALA A 13 3.99 -29.71 7.31
CA ALA A 13 5.24 -29.22 6.73
C ALA A 13 5.03 -28.46 5.41
N ALA A 14 4.24 -28.99 4.48
CA ALA A 14 3.97 -28.33 3.20
C ALA A 14 3.24 -26.99 3.37
N THR A 15 2.25 -26.92 4.26
CA THR A 15 1.54 -25.66 4.54
C THR A 15 2.43 -24.67 5.27
N ALA A 16 3.29 -25.13 6.19
CA ALA A 16 4.30 -24.28 6.82
C ALA A 16 5.29 -23.71 5.80
N ILE A 17 5.74 -24.51 4.83
CA ILE A 17 6.59 -24.05 3.73
C ILE A 17 5.87 -23.01 2.88
N LEU A 18 4.60 -23.24 2.53
CA LEU A 18 3.80 -22.26 1.79
C LEU A 18 3.67 -20.95 2.57
N PHE A 19 3.40 -21.02 3.88
CA PHE A 19 3.30 -19.86 4.76
C PHE A 19 4.62 -19.07 4.81
N ILE A 20 5.74 -19.75 5.07
CA ILE A 20 7.06 -19.12 5.15
C ILE A 20 7.44 -18.50 3.80
N ALA A 21 7.25 -19.22 2.69
CA ALA A 21 7.55 -18.73 1.37
C ALA A 21 6.72 -17.48 1.00
N PHE A 22 5.43 -17.49 1.32
CA PHE A 22 4.59 -16.32 1.09
C PHE A 22 4.97 -15.15 2.00
N LEU A 23 5.28 -15.40 3.28
CA LEU A 23 5.76 -14.37 4.20
C LEU A 23 7.05 -13.72 3.73
N VAL A 24 8.04 -14.51 3.29
CA VAL A 24 9.31 -14.02 2.75
C VAL A 24 9.07 -13.18 1.49
N ALA A 25 8.25 -13.68 0.57
CA ALA A 25 7.95 -12.97 -0.67
C ALA A 25 7.16 -11.67 -0.45
N ALA A 26 6.25 -11.65 0.55
CA ALA A 26 5.44 -10.49 0.90
C ALA A 26 6.14 -9.53 1.88
N TYR A 27 7.33 -9.88 2.40
CA TYR A 27 7.98 -9.13 3.48
C TYR A 27 8.18 -7.65 3.14
N ASN A 28 8.75 -7.35 1.97
CA ASN A 28 9.00 -5.96 1.56
C ASN A 28 7.68 -5.19 1.41
N SER A 29 6.67 -5.84 0.85
CA SER A 29 5.32 -5.28 0.70
C SER A 29 4.70 -4.95 2.07
N ILE A 30 4.81 -5.85 3.04
CA ILE A 30 4.34 -5.66 4.42
C ILE A 30 5.13 -4.55 5.12
N ALA A 31 6.46 -4.60 5.06
CA ALA A 31 7.35 -3.65 5.70
C ALA A 31 7.12 -2.21 5.23
N VAL A 32 6.94 -2.02 3.91
CA VAL A 32 6.70 -0.70 3.32
C VAL A 32 5.29 -0.16 3.61
N THR A 33 4.29 -1.04 3.75
CA THR A 33 2.93 -0.60 4.19
C THR A 33 2.96 -0.04 5.61
N GLY A 34 3.81 -0.62 6.47
CA GLY A 34 3.78 -0.40 7.91
C GLY A 34 2.58 -1.07 8.57
N PHE A 35 2.66 -1.23 9.89
CA PHE A 35 1.58 -1.76 10.73
C PHE A 35 0.73 -0.64 11.36
N SER A 36 0.64 0.51 10.68
CA SER A 36 -0.17 1.63 11.15
C SER A 36 -1.54 1.57 10.50
N ILE A 37 -2.51 1.01 11.24
CA ILE A 37 -3.92 1.12 10.88
C ILE A 37 -4.39 2.45 11.45
N SER A 38 -4.51 3.45 10.58
CA SER A 38 -5.06 4.75 10.96
C SER A 38 -6.40 4.94 10.27
N ASP A 39 -7.40 5.39 11.02
CA ASP A 39 -8.70 5.82 10.50
C ASP A 39 -8.57 6.94 9.46
N SER A 40 -7.48 7.72 9.50
CA SER A 40 -7.21 8.80 8.55
C SER A 40 -6.52 8.38 7.26
N ASN A 41 -6.00 7.14 7.18
CA ASN A 41 -5.32 6.65 6.00
C ASN A 41 -5.87 5.27 5.62
N PRO A 42 -6.86 5.21 4.72
CA PRO A 42 -7.47 3.95 4.34
C PRO A 42 -6.50 2.98 3.67
N ALA A 43 -5.40 3.51 3.10
CA ALA A 43 -4.35 2.67 2.57
C ALA A 43 -3.64 1.86 3.68
N GLY A 44 -3.69 2.32 4.94
CA GLY A 44 -3.25 1.53 6.09
C GLY A 44 -4.00 0.20 6.22
N TYR A 45 -5.25 0.10 5.75
CA TYR A 45 -6.01 -1.15 5.82
C TYR A 45 -5.56 -2.22 4.83
N ILE A 46 -4.69 -1.88 3.87
CA ILE A 46 -4.08 -2.84 2.93
C ILE A 46 -3.34 -3.95 3.68
N ILE A 47 -2.79 -3.63 4.86
CA ILE A 47 -2.11 -4.62 5.70
C ILE A 47 -3.04 -5.76 6.13
N VAL A 48 -4.35 -5.48 6.28
CA VAL A 48 -5.34 -6.44 6.76
C VAL A 48 -5.49 -7.61 5.78
N PRO A 49 -5.79 -7.42 4.48
CA PRO A 49 -5.77 -8.49 3.49
C PRO A 49 -4.45 -9.27 3.45
N MET A 50 -3.30 -8.61 3.58
CA MET A 50 -1.99 -9.28 3.54
C MET A 50 -1.84 -10.25 4.72
N LEU A 51 -2.12 -9.79 5.94
CA LEU A 51 -2.07 -10.61 7.15
C LEU A 51 -3.15 -11.69 7.16
N MET A 52 -4.38 -11.36 6.73
CA MET A 52 -5.46 -12.33 6.66
C MET A 52 -5.25 -13.38 5.57
N THR A 53 -4.49 -13.07 4.51
CA THR A 53 -4.06 -14.07 3.52
C THR A 53 -3.11 -15.10 4.15
N LEU A 54 -2.18 -14.66 5.00
CA LEU A 54 -1.31 -15.56 5.77
C LEU A 54 -2.14 -16.48 6.69
N VAL A 55 -3.15 -15.91 7.35
CA VAL A 55 -4.10 -16.67 8.18
C VAL A 55 -4.92 -17.67 7.34
N PHE A 56 -5.39 -17.29 6.15
CA PHE A 56 -6.05 -18.19 5.19
C PHE A 56 -5.15 -19.37 4.79
N ILE A 57 -3.85 -19.12 4.57
CA ILE A 57 -2.88 -20.18 4.29
C ILE A 57 -2.79 -21.15 5.47
N ILE A 58 -2.74 -20.65 6.72
CA ILE A 58 -2.79 -21.52 7.90
C ILE A 58 -4.09 -22.32 7.93
N PHE A 59 -5.22 -21.68 7.64
CA PHE A 59 -6.53 -22.35 7.65
C PHE A 59 -6.68 -23.39 6.54
N SER A 60 -5.83 -23.36 5.52
CA SER A 60 -5.76 -24.45 4.54
C SER A 60 -5.30 -25.79 5.14
N LEU A 61 -4.76 -25.80 6.37
CA LEU A 61 -4.50 -27.04 7.13
C LEU A 61 -5.76 -27.89 7.35
N LYS A 62 -6.96 -27.26 7.37
CA LYS A 62 -8.23 -27.99 7.47
C LYS A 62 -8.54 -28.77 6.18
N GLU A 63 -7.99 -28.32 5.07
CA GLU A 63 -8.17 -28.95 3.78
C GLU A 63 -7.26 -30.17 3.68
N ASN A 64 -7.74 -31.24 3.07
CA ASN A 64 -6.94 -32.43 2.79
C ASN A 64 -5.92 -32.15 1.66
N LEU A 65 -4.99 -31.22 1.86
CA LEU A 65 -3.90 -30.93 0.93
C LEU A 65 -3.01 -32.18 0.82
N VAL A 66 -2.69 -32.55 -0.40
CA VAL A 66 -1.79 -33.68 -0.69
C VAL A 66 -0.70 -33.12 -1.57
N ILE A 67 0.56 -33.36 -1.21
CA ILE A 67 1.69 -33.01 -2.04
C ILE A 67 1.66 -33.93 -3.26
N ILE A 68 1.62 -33.34 -4.45
CA ILE A 68 1.61 -34.09 -5.72
C ILE A 68 2.76 -33.58 -6.57
N TYR A 69 3.89 -34.29 -6.51
CA TYR A 69 5.02 -33.99 -7.38
C TYR A 69 4.77 -34.52 -8.79
N ARG A 70 4.61 -33.60 -9.75
CA ARG A 70 4.59 -33.88 -11.18
C ARG A 70 5.40 -32.80 -11.89
N LYS A 71 6.29 -33.17 -12.80
CA LYS A 71 7.10 -32.21 -13.59
C LYS A 71 6.23 -31.15 -14.27
N ARG A 72 5.03 -31.52 -14.73
CA ARG A 72 4.04 -30.59 -15.31
C ARG A 72 3.59 -29.51 -14.31
N ASN A 73 3.32 -29.88 -13.06
CA ASN A 73 2.91 -28.93 -12.02
C ASN A 73 4.02 -27.93 -11.72
N LEU A 74 5.28 -28.41 -11.63
CA LEU A 74 6.46 -27.57 -11.46
C LEU A 74 6.62 -26.59 -12.63
N ALA A 75 6.48 -27.07 -13.88
CA ALA A 75 6.57 -26.24 -15.07
C ALA A 75 5.49 -25.15 -15.10
N TYR A 76 4.21 -25.49 -14.83
CA TYR A 76 3.13 -24.50 -14.79
C TYR A 76 3.32 -23.47 -13.67
N GLY A 77 3.75 -23.90 -12.49
CA GLY A 77 4.07 -23.00 -11.39
C GLY A 77 5.24 -22.07 -11.73
N ALA A 78 6.31 -22.59 -12.35
CA ALA A 78 7.44 -21.78 -12.81
C ALA A 78 7.03 -20.75 -13.88
N ILE A 79 6.17 -21.14 -14.83
CA ILE A 79 5.62 -20.20 -15.83
C ILE A 79 4.83 -19.08 -15.14
N LEU A 80 3.98 -19.38 -14.16
CA LEU A 80 3.27 -18.34 -13.40
C LEU A 80 4.22 -17.42 -12.61
N ALA A 81 5.31 -17.97 -12.05
CA ALA A 81 6.33 -17.16 -11.39
C ALA A 81 7.05 -16.23 -12.37
N LEU A 82 7.39 -16.72 -13.57
CA LEU A 82 7.98 -15.88 -14.63
C LEU A 82 7.02 -14.78 -15.08
N ILE A 83 5.73 -15.08 -15.22
CA ILE A 83 4.69 -14.09 -15.51
C ILE A 83 4.62 -13.03 -14.40
N TYR A 84 4.67 -13.45 -13.13
CA TYR A 84 4.74 -12.53 -11.99
C TYR A 84 5.96 -11.59 -12.11
N PHE A 85 7.15 -12.11 -12.37
CA PHE A 85 8.36 -11.29 -12.51
C PHE A 85 8.27 -10.31 -13.68
N ALA A 86 7.76 -10.76 -14.83
CA ALA A 86 7.59 -9.93 -16.01
C ALA A 86 6.60 -8.77 -15.74
N ILE A 87 5.42 -9.07 -15.17
CA ILE A 87 4.42 -8.05 -14.86
C ILE A 87 4.93 -7.11 -13.76
N TYR A 88 5.60 -7.63 -12.73
CA TYR A 88 6.19 -6.80 -11.68
C TYR A 88 7.23 -5.83 -12.24
N ALA A 89 8.19 -6.34 -13.03
CA ALA A 89 9.25 -5.52 -13.62
C ALA A 89 8.69 -4.44 -14.56
N TYR A 90 7.76 -4.83 -15.44
CA TYR A 90 7.08 -3.91 -16.35
C TYR A 90 6.29 -2.85 -15.60
N SER A 91 5.43 -3.27 -14.65
CA SER A 91 4.58 -2.33 -13.91
C SER A 91 5.40 -1.39 -13.03
N LYS A 92 6.48 -1.87 -12.41
CA LYS A 92 7.38 -1.04 -11.61
C LYS A 92 8.05 0.04 -12.48
N VAL A 93 8.46 -0.31 -13.70
CA VAL A 93 9.10 0.60 -14.65
C VAL A 93 8.10 1.58 -15.25
N SER A 94 7.02 1.09 -15.85
CA SER A 94 6.08 1.90 -16.63
C SER A 94 5.12 2.70 -15.76
N LEU A 95 4.85 2.23 -14.53
CA LEU A 95 3.86 2.81 -13.63
C LEU A 95 4.46 3.17 -12.28
N SER A 96 5.75 3.52 -12.18
CA SER A 96 6.49 3.70 -10.91
C SER A 96 5.70 4.44 -9.81
N PHE A 97 5.07 5.57 -10.15
CA PHE A 97 4.21 6.32 -9.22
C PHE A 97 2.96 5.55 -8.79
N LEU A 98 2.19 5.00 -9.74
CA LEU A 98 0.97 4.24 -9.44
C LEU A 98 1.28 2.91 -8.76
N PHE A 99 2.44 2.32 -9.07
CA PHE A 99 2.89 1.04 -8.55
C PHE A 99 2.99 1.08 -7.04
N GLN A 100 3.63 2.11 -6.51
CA GLN A 100 3.82 2.29 -5.08
C GLN A 100 2.56 2.84 -4.40
N THR A 101 1.87 3.77 -5.05
CA THR A 101 0.66 4.42 -4.52
C THR A 101 -0.47 3.40 -4.39
N TYR A 102 -0.84 2.73 -5.49
CA TYR A 102 -1.94 1.76 -5.56
C TYR A 102 -1.52 0.31 -5.25
N ARG A 103 -0.30 0.10 -4.77
CA ARG A 103 0.23 -1.21 -4.38
C ARG A 103 -0.05 -2.28 -5.43
N ILE A 104 0.41 -2.01 -6.64
CA ILE A 104 0.30 -2.95 -7.76
C ILE A 104 1.11 -4.21 -7.45
N ASP A 105 2.18 -4.11 -6.66
CA ASP A 105 2.92 -5.25 -6.10
C ASP A 105 2.00 -6.27 -5.41
N ALA A 106 1.10 -5.78 -4.54
CA ALA A 106 0.17 -6.61 -3.79
C ALA A 106 -0.93 -7.22 -4.68
N LEU A 107 -1.31 -6.54 -5.77
CA LEU A 107 -2.27 -7.05 -6.75
C LEU A 107 -1.77 -8.32 -7.46
N LEU A 108 -0.45 -8.55 -7.46
CA LEU A 108 0.19 -9.71 -8.10
C LEU A 108 0.28 -10.93 -7.17
N PHE A 109 -0.08 -10.80 -5.89
CA PHE A 109 -0.11 -11.92 -4.93
C PHE A 109 -0.96 -13.13 -5.36
N PRO A 110 -2.12 -12.99 -6.03
CA PRO A 110 -2.88 -14.13 -6.51
C PRO A 110 -2.08 -15.00 -7.50
N ILE A 111 -1.29 -14.38 -8.38
CA ILE A 111 -0.44 -15.08 -9.36
C ILE A 111 0.66 -15.83 -8.62
N LEU A 112 1.32 -15.15 -7.68
CA LEU A 112 2.40 -15.72 -6.89
C LEU A 112 1.92 -16.90 -6.01
N LEU A 113 0.82 -16.72 -5.29
CA LEU A 113 0.25 -17.76 -4.45
C LEU A 113 -0.25 -18.95 -5.28
N SER A 114 -0.78 -18.70 -6.48
CA SER A 114 -1.15 -19.74 -7.43
C SER A 114 0.07 -20.52 -7.91
N SER A 115 1.19 -19.84 -8.18
CA SER A 115 2.47 -20.48 -8.50
C SER A 115 2.92 -21.43 -7.38
N PHE A 116 2.99 -20.93 -6.14
CA PHE A 116 3.39 -21.75 -4.99
C PHE A 116 2.45 -22.95 -4.76
N ALA A 117 1.14 -22.73 -4.87
CA ALA A 117 0.14 -23.77 -4.72
C ALA A 117 0.26 -24.86 -5.79
N LEU A 118 0.51 -24.49 -7.05
CA LEU A 118 0.72 -25.45 -8.14
C LEU A 118 2.00 -26.26 -7.93
N ILE A 119 3.11 -25.63 -7.54
CA ILE A 119 4.38 -26.34 -7.33
C ILE A 119 4.26 -27.36 -6.19
N LEU A 120 3.64 -26.99 -5.06
CA LEU A 120 3.54 -27.86 -3.88
C LEU A 120 2.42 -28.90 -3.99
N PHE A 121 1.24 -28.49 -4.43
CA PHE A 121 0.00 -29.29 -4.31
C PHE A 121 -0.66 -29.61 -5.65
N GLY A 122 -0.18 -29.03 -6.75
CA GLY A 122 -0.78 -29.17 -8.07
C GLY A 122 -2.17 -28.51 -8.20
N PRO A 123 -2.86 -28.74 -9.33
CA PRO A 123 -4.17 -28.13 -9.62
C PRO A 123 -5.25 -28.44 -8.56
N SER A 124 -5.22 -29.66 -8.00
CA SER A 124 -6.15 -30.08 -6.96
C SER A 124 -5.97 -29.29 -5.66
N GLY A 125 -4.73 -28.94 -5.30
CA GLY A 125 -4.45 -28.09 -4.15
C GLY A 125 -4.77 -26.63 -4.41
N LEU A 126 -4.48 -26.12 -5.61
CA LEU A 126 -4.88 -24.77 -6.03
C LEU A 126 -6.40 -24.56 -5.88
N ASN A 127 -7.21 -25.55 -6.28
CA ASN A 127 -8.66 -25.45 -6.12
C ASN A 127 -9.09 -25.33 -4.64
N LYS A 128 -8.37 -25.97 -3.72
CA LYS A 128 -8.61 -25.87 -2.27
C LYS A 128 -8.09 -24.55 -1.68
N LEU A 129 -7.04 -23.98 -2.27
CA LEU A 129 -6.47 -22.68 -1.90
C LEU A 129 -7.12 -21.50 -2.62
N LYS A 130 -8.11 -21.74 -3.50
CA LYS A 130 -8.82 -20.70 -4.26
C LYS A 130 -9.34 -19.56 -3.38
N PRO A 131 -9.89 -19.79 -2.18
CA PRO A 131 -10.31 -18.69 -1.30
C PRO A 131 -9.16 -17.76 -0.89
N ALA A 132 -7.98 -18.31 -0.56
CA ALA A 132 -6.80 -17.52 -0.21
C ALA A 132 -6.27 -16.73 -1.42
N VAL A 133 -6.24 -17.36 -2.60
CA VAL A 133 -5.82 -16.72 -3.86
C VAL A 133 -6.76 -15.58 -4.21
N VAL A 134 -8.08 -15.79 -4.20
CA VAL A 134 -9.07 -14.75 -4.50
C VAL A 134 -9.01 -13.63 -3.45
N PHE A 135 -8.87 -13.98 -2.17
CA PHE A 135 -8.82 -12.99 -1.10
C PHE A 135 -7.57 -12.08 -1.21
N SER A 136 -6.43 -12.61 -1.66
CA SER A 136 -5.22 -11.81 -1.86
C SER A 136 -5.36 -10.70 -2.90
N ILE A 137 -6.38 -10.74 -3.79
CA ILE A 137 -6.68 -9.64 -4.73
C ILE A 137 -7.00 -8.34 -3.97
N PHE A 138 -7.64 -8.45 -2.80
CA PHE A 138 -8.00 -7.30 -1.96
C PHE A 138 -6.80 -6.67 -1.25
N ALA A 139 -5.60 -7.25 -1.34
CA ALA A 139 -4.37 -6.65 -0.84
C ALA A 139 -3.93 -5.41 -1.64
N SER A 140 -4.57 -5.10 -2.78
CA SER A 140 -4.35 -3.84 -3.47
C SER A 140 -5.53 -2.89 -3.26
N PRO A 141 -5.29 -1.62 -2.87
CA PRO A 141 -6.32 -0.60 -2.73
C PRO A 141 -7.00 -0.30 -4.08
N LEU A 142 -6.36 -0.60 -5.21
CA LEU A 142 -6.96 -0.42 -6.55
C LEU A 142 -8.29 -1.16 -6.67
N ILE A 143 -8.39 -2.36 -6.09
CA ILE A 143 -9.62 -3.17 -6.10
C ILE A 143 -10.66 -2.60 -5.14
N LEU A 144 -10.21 -1.92 -4.09
CA LEU A 144 -11.08 -1.28 -3.10
C LEU A 144 -11.57 0.10 -3.55
N MET A 145 -10.94 0.74 -4.55
CA MET A 145 -11.28 2.09 -5.00
C MET A 145 -12.76 2.30 -5.31
N PRO A 146 -13.48 1.42 -6.03
CA PRO A 146 -14.90 1.61 -6.28
C PRO A 146 -15.73 1.69 -4.99
N LEU A 147 -15.34 0.92 -3.97
CA LEU A 147 -15.98 0.92 -2.66
C LEU A 147 -15.60 2.17 -1.87
N LEU A 148 -14.33 2.58 -1.93
CA LEU A 148 -13.84 3.80 -1.29
C LEU A 148 -14.46 5.07 -1.90
N ASN A 149 -14.79 5.06 -3.19
CA ASN A 149 -15.49 6.16 -3.86
C ASN A 149 -16.93 6.35 -3.36
N LEU A 150 -17.50 5.37 -2.65
CA LEU A 150 -18.80 5.52 -1.97
C LEU A 150 -18.68 6.24 -0.62
N SER A 151 -17.46 6.62 -0.19
CA SER A 151 -17.20 7.28 1.09
C SER A 151 -18.05 8.53 1.28
N GLY A 152 -18.20 9.39 0.27
CA GLY A 152 -18.96 10.64 0.42
C GLY A 152 -20.44 10.45 0.83
N ALA A 153 -21.12 9.50 0.19
CA ALA A 153 -22.51 9.18 0.53
C ALA A 153 -22.61 8.52 1.91
N TRP A 154 -21.67 7.61 2.22
CA TRP A 154 -21.59 6.93 3.51
C TRP A 154 -21.31 7.88 4.67
N THR A 155 -20.35 8.80 4.49
CA THR A 155 -20.00 9.86 5.42
C THR A 155 -21.20 10.75 5.72
N SER A 156 -21.96 11.13 4.68
CA SER A 156 -23.17 11.94 4.85
C SER A 156 -24.25 11.22 5.67
N PHE A 157 -24.44 9.93 5.42
CA PHE A 157 -25.36 9.08 6.18
C PHE A 157 -24.95 8.92 7.66
N ASN A 158 -23.66 8.70 7.92
CA ASN A 158 -23.12 8.67 9.28
C ASN A 158 -23.30 10.01 10.01
N ALA A 159 -22.99 11.13 9.35
CA ALA A 159 -23.16 12.46 9.93
C ALA A 159 -24.62 12.73 10.32
N TYR A 160 -25.57 12.42 9.44
CA TYR A 160 -27.00 12.54 9.74
C TYR A 160 -27.43 11.69 10.94
N SER A 161 -26.92 10.47 11.02
CA SER A 161 -27.19 9.55 12.13
C SER A 161 -26.68 10.09 13.47
N VAL A 162 -25.45 10.63 13.48
CA VAL A 162 -24.85 11.23 14.69
C VAL A 162 -25.61 12.48 15.14
N VAL A 163 -25.95 13.38 14.22
CA VAL A 163 -26.75 14.59 14.54
C VAL A 163 -28.10 14.20 15.14
N SER A 164 -28.75 13.16 14.61
CA SER A 164 -30.03 12.66 15.12
C SER A 164 -29.90 12.14 16.56
N VAL A 165 -28.84 11.39 16.85
CA VAL A 165 -28.54 10.91 18.21
C VAL A 165 -28.25 12.08 19.16
N LEU A 166 -27.43 13.05 18.76
CA LEU A 166 -27.10 14.21 19.60
C LEU A 166 -28.34 15.06 19.94
N LYS A 167 -29.24 15.26 18.97
CA LYS A 167 -30.51 15.96 19.20
C LYS A 167 -31.42 15.20 20.16
N LEU A 168 -31.43 13.86 20.08
CA LEU A 168 -32.19 13.02 21.01
C LEU A 168 -31.72 13.20 22.47
N PHE A 169 -30.43 13.46 22.68
CA PHE A 169 -29.85 13.76 23.99
C PHE A 169 -29.88 15.26 24.36
N GLY A 170 -30.57 16.10 23.59
CA GLY A 170 -30.71 17.53 23.88
C GLY A 170 -29.44 18.36 23.67
N VAL A 171 -28.44 17.84 22.95
CA VAL A 171 -27.21 18.60 22.64
C VAL A 171 -27.52 19.60 21.52
N PRO A 172 -27.33 20.92 21.73
CA PRO A 172 -27.66 21.94 20.75
C PRO A 172 -26.62 21.98 19.63
N VAL A 173 -26.84 21.15 18.61
CA VAL A 173 -25.96 21.06 17.42
C VAL A 173 -26.69 21.50 16.16
N LEU A 174 -25.99 22.31 15.35
CA LEU A 174 -26.39 22.66 13.99
C LEU A 174 -25.45 21.96 13.01
N SER A 175 -26.02 21.30 11.99
CA SER A 175 -25.26 20.63 10.94
C SER A 175 -25.34 21.41 9.64
N HIS A 176 -24.19 21.85 9.13
CA HIS A 176 -24.06 22.44 7.79
C HIS A 176 -23.22 21.48 6.94
N GLY A 177 -23.87 20.62 6.16
CA GLY A 177 -23.19 19.55 5.45
C GLY A 177 -22.53 18.56 6.42
N LEU A 178 -21.20 18.45 6.37
CA LEU A 178 -20.41 17.55 7.21
C LEU A 178 -19.82 18.24 8.45
N GLU A 179 -20.10 19.52 8.63
CA GLU A 179 -19.61 20.34 9.73
C GLU A 179 -20.71 20.46 10.80
N ILE A 180 -20.33 20.19 12.06
CA ILE A 180 -21.17 20.46 13.22
C ILE A 180 -20.66 21.72 13.91
N THR A 181 -21.54 22.72 14.05
CA THR A 181 -21.26 23.94 14.80
C THR A 181 -21.92 23.85 16.18
N GLY A 182 -21.12 24.09 17.22
CA GLY A 182 -21.59 24.16 18.61
C GLY A 182 -22.07 25.55 18.97
N ALA A 183 -22.74 25.70 20.12
CA ALA A 183 -23.28 26.98 20.58
C ALA A 183 -22.22 28.08 20.79
N SER A 184 -20.97 27.70 21.03
CA SER A 184 -19.81 28.60 21.15
C SER A 184 -19.31 29.16 19.82
N GLY A 185 -19.89 28.77 18.68
CA GLY A 185 -19.42 29.14 17.34
C GLY A 185 -18.20 28.33 16.86
N SER A 186 -17.61 27.48 17.71
CA SER A 186 -16.62 26.50 17.26
C SER A 186 -17.29 25.42 16.43
N SER A 187 -16.62 24.98 15.37
CA SER A 187 -17.09 23.89 14.53
C SER A 187 -16.11 22.72 14.49
N ILE A 188 -16.66 21.53 14.31
CA ILE A 188 -15.90 20.31 14.08
C ILE A 188 -16.42 19.65 12.81
N SER A 189 -15.51 19.39 11.87
CA SER A 189 -15.83 18.60 10.69
C SER A 189 -15.85 17.13 11.08
N ILE A 190 -17.01 16.50 10.97
CA ILE A 190 -17.19 15.06 11.18
C ILE A 190 -16.71 14.26 9.95
N ALA A 191 -16.39 14.97 8.86
CA ALA A 191 -16.36 14.47 7.49
C ALA A 191 -15.33 13.38 7.16
N SER A 192 -14.08 13.46 7.64
CA SER A 192 -13.02 12.72 6.94
C SER A 192 -12.53 11.47 7.67
N THR A 193 -12.37 11.50 9.00
CA THR A 193 -11.66 10.40 9.69
C THR A 193 -12.58 9.44 10.44
N CYS A 194 -13.72 9.88 10.98
CA CYS A 194 -14.56 9.02 11.83
C CYS A 194 -15.71 8.33 11.09
N ALA A 195 -16.10 8.87 9.94
CA ALA A 195 -17.27 8.44 9.18
C ALA A 195 -16.89 7.55 7.98
N ASP A 196 -15.62 7.18 7.86
CA ASP A 196 -15.07 6.58 6.66
C ASP A 196 -15.56 5.13 6.46
N ILE A 197 -15.87 4.82 5.21
CA ILE A 197 -16.21 3.47 4.76
C ILE A 197 -15.02 2.51 4.94
N ALA A 198 -13.80 3.04 4.98
CA ALA A 198 -12.59 2.23 5.13
C ALA A 198 -12.58 1.32 6.36
N ALA A 199 -13.05 1.79 7.53
CA ALA A 199 -13.14 0.96 8.74
C ALA A 199 -14.11 -0.23 8.55
N PHE A 200 -15.20 -0.02 7.80
CA PHE A 200 -16.15 -1.08 7.44
C PHE A 200 -15.52 -2.07 6.46
N VAL A 201 -14.80 -1.59 5.45
CA VAL A 201 -14.04 -2.44 4.53
C VAL A 201 -13.03 -3.29 5.29
N ALA A 202 -12.27 -2.69 6.20
CA ALA A 202 -11.31 -3.38 7.04
C ALA A 202 -11.97 -4.49 7.88
N MET A 203 -13.08 -4.16 8.53
CA MET A 203 -13.84 -5.14 9.31
C MET A 203 -14.34 -6.30 8.46
N LEU A 204 -14.87 -6.01 7.27
CA LEU A 204 -15.28 -7.03 6.31
C LEU A 204 -14.10 -7.92 5.91
N LEU A 205 -12.92 -7.34 5.68
CA LEU A 205 -11.69 -8.05 5.34
C LEU A 205 -11.15 -8.91 6.50
N PHE A 206 -11.48 -8.61 7.76
CA PHE A 206 -11.21 -9.50 8.90
C PHE A 206 -12.27 -10.60 9.04
N LEU A 207 -13.56 -10.23 8.97
CA LEU A 207 -14.65 -11.16 9.25
C LEU A 207 -14.78 -12.24 8.18
N ILE A 208 -14.53 -11.95 6.89
CA ILE A 208 -14.62 -12.98 5.82
C ILE A 208 -13.66 -14.16 6.05
N PRO A 209 -12.34 -13.96 6.26
CA PRO A 209 -11.41 -15.04 6.62
C PRO A 209 -11.83 -15.83 7.85
N ILE A 210 -12.29 -15.14 8.89
CA ILE A 210 -12.74 -15.78 10.13
C ILE A 210 -13.99 -16.62 9.86
N ALA A 211 -14.98 -16.10 9.13
CA ALA A 211 -16.18 -16.83 8.74
C ALA A 211 -15.85 -18.05 7.86
N TYR A 212 -14.79 -17.97 7.05
CA TYR A 212 -14.30 -19.12 6.30
C TYR A 212 -13.73 -20.23 7.20
N LEU A 213 -13.07 -19.88 8.31
CA LEU A 213 -12.56 -20.87 9.29
C LEU A 213 -13.66 -21.72 9.89
N TYR A 214 -14.79 -21.09 10.22
CA TYR A 214 -15.93 -21.79 10.79
C TYR A 214 -16.57 -22.77 9.81
N GLU A 215 -17.09 -23.89 10.32
CA GLU A 215 -18.01 -24.77 9.61
C GLU A 215 -19.45 -24.33 9.83
N GLY A 216 -20.31 -24.56 8.85
CA GLY A 216 -21.71 -24.16 8.89
C GLY A 216 -22.24 -23.74 7.53
N ASN A 217 -23.57 -23.53 7.46
CA ASN A 217 -24.27 -23.07 6.26
C ASN A 217 -23.70 -21.69 5.81
N PRO A 218 -23.33 -21.51 4.53
CA PRO A 218 -22.82 -20.23 4.02
C PRO A 218 -23.76 -19.04 4.31
N GLY A 219 -25.08 -19.25 4.31
CA GLY A 219 -26.04 -18.20 4.67
C GLY A 219 -25.88 -17.72 6.11
N LYS A 220 -25.65 -18.62 7.07
CA LYS A 220 -25.43 -18.24 8.48
C LYS A 220 -24.11 -17.48 8.67
N ARG A 221 -23.08 -17.84 7.89
CA ARG A 221 -21.80 -17.10 7.87
C ARG A 221 -21.98 -15.70 7.32
N ALA A 222 -22.73 -15.55 6.22
CA ALA A 222 -23.04 -14.25 5.64
C ALA A 222 -23.83 -13.37 6.63
N ILE A 223 -24.84 -13.93 7.30
CA ILE A 223 -25.59 -13.21 8.34
C ILE A 223 -24.67 -12.84 9.52
N TRP A 224 -23.75 -13.71 9.92
CA TRP A 224 -22.77 -13.38 10.96
C TRP A 224 -21.87 -12.22 10.54
N VAL A 225 -21.28 -12.25 9.35
CA VAL A 225 -20.48 -11.13 8.82
C VAL A 225 -21.32 -9.84 8.78
N ALA A 226 -22.54 -9.90 8.25
CA ALA A 226 -23.45 -8.75 8.18
C ALA A 226 -23.78 -8.19 9.58
N SER A 227 -24.01 -9.06 10.57
CA SER A 227 -24.26 -8.63 11.95
C SER A 227 -23.04 -7.93 12.57
N GLY A 228 -21.81 -8.32 12.21
CA GLY A 228 -20.60 -7.63 12.62
C GLY A 228 -20.47 -6.24 12.01
N MET A 229 -20.87 -6.09 10.75
CA MET A 229 -20.93 -4.78 10.08
C MET A 229 -21.96 -3.86 10.73
N VAL A 230 -23.14 -4.39 11.08
CA VAL A 230 -24.18 -3.64 11.81
C VAL A 230 -23.70 -3.25 13.21
N LEU A 231 -23.04 -4.17 13.93
CA LEU A 231 -22.50 -3.89 15.25
C LEU A 231 -21.43 -2.79 15.19
N LEU A 232 -20.48 -2.88 14.24
CA LEU A 232 -19.48 -1.83 14.02
C LEU A 232 -20.14 -0.50 13.69
N PHE A 233 -21.19 -0.50 12.85
CA PHE A 233 -21.95 0.71 12.53
C PHE A 233 -22.51 1.37 13.78
N VAL A 234 -23.24 0.62 14.61
CA VAL A 234 -23.82 1.13 15.85
C VAL A 234 -22.74 1.67 16.80
N LEU A 235 -21.66 0.92 16.99
CA LEU A 235 -20.55 1.36 17.85
C LEU A 235 -19.83 2.59 17.29
N ASN A 236 -19.73 2.73 15.97
CA ASN A 236 -19.16 3.92 15.34
C ASN A 236 -20.05 5.14 15.54
N ILE A 237 -21.37 5.01 15.44
CA ILE A 237 -22.31 6.11 15.76
C ILE A 237 -22.18 6.52 17.23
N ILE A 238 -22.06 5.56 18.15
CA ILE A 238 -21.82 5.84 19.57
C ILE A 238 -20.49 6.58 19.74
N ARG A 239 -19.41 6.10 19.12
CA ARG A 239 -18.08 6.76 19.13
C ARG A 239 -18.16 8.21 18.68
N MET A 240 -18.74 8.46 17.51
CA MET A 240 -18.85 9.80 16.95
C MET A 240 -19.71 10.72 17.81
N SER A 241 -20.78 10.20 18.40
CA SER A 241 -21.62 10.95 19.34
C SER A 241 -20.86 11.31 20.62
N LEU A 242 -20.03 10.39 21.14
CA LEU A 242 -19.15 10.64 22.28
C LEU A 242 -18.08 11.69 21.95
N ILE A 243 -17.47 11.64 20.76
CA ILE A 243 -16.51 12.66 20.31
C ILE A 243 -17.17 14.03 20.30
N ALA A 244 -18.35 14.14 19.69
CA ALA A 244 -19.09 15.39 19.61
C ALA A 244 -19.52 15.91 20.99
N ALA A 245 -19.96 15.03 21.89
CA ALA A 245 -20.31 15.38 23.26
C ALA A 245 -19.08 15.86 24.05
N VAL A 246 -17.97 15.12 24.01
CA VAL A 246 -16.72 15.51 24.70
C VAL A 246 -16.18 16.81 24.13
N TRP A 247 -16.25 17.01 22.81
CA TRP A 247 -15.88 18.27 22.18
C TRP A 247 -16.71 19.45 22.70
N ALA A 248 -18.03 19.28 22.83
CA ALA A 248 -18.93 20.33 23.31
C ALA A 248 -18.64 20.78 24.75
N TYR A 249 -18.15 19.88 25.62
CA TYR A 249 -17.91 20.17 27.04
C TYR A 249 -16.44 20.40 27.41
N TYR A 250 -15.51 19.71 26.75
CA TYR A 250 -14.07 19.67 27.12
C TYR A 250 -13.14 20.17 26.02
N GLY A 251 -13.68 20.66 24.90
CA GLY A 251 -12.92 21.23 23.78
C GLY A 251 -12.32 20.20 22.82
N LEU A 252 -11.73 20.71 21.74
CA LEU A 252 -11.25 19.92 20.59
C LEU A 252 -10.09 18.99 20.93
N SER A 253 -9.14 19.44 21.75
CA SER A 253 -7.95 18.64 22.09
C SER A 253 -8.33 17.35 22.83
N SER A 254 -9.23 17.45 23.82
CA SER A 254 -9.72 16.30 24.59
C SER A 254 -10.46 15.28 23.72
N ALA A 255 -11.29 15.78 22.78
CA ALA A 255 -12.06 14.96 21.87
C ALA A 255 -11.18 14.17 20.88
N LEU A 256 -10.17 14.80 20.29
CA LEU A 256 -9.29 14.16 19.31
C LEU A 256 -8.28 13.21 19.96
N ASN A 257 -7.59 13.63 21.02
CA ASN A 257 -6.50 12.81 21.55
C ASN A 257 -7.00 11.61 22.35
N THR A 258 -8.09 11.76 23.10
CA THR A 258 -8.57 10.71 24.01
C THR A 258 -9.62 9.83 23.34
N VAL A 259 -10.63 10.44 22.72
CA VAL A 259 -11.78 9.69 22.22
C VAL A 259 -11.54 9.20 20.79
N HIS A 260 -11.01 10.06 19.91
CA HIS A 260 -10.83 9.64 18.53
C HIS A 260 -9.78 8.53 18.38
N LEU A 261 -8.56 8.71 18.88
CA LEU A 261 -7.48 7.73 18.68
C LEU A 261 -7.67 6.43 19.50
N PHE A 262 -7.90 6.54 20.81
CA PHE A 262 -7.92 5.36 21.68
C PHE A 262 -9.24 4.58 21.59
N ILE A 263 -10.39 5.27 21.71
CA ILE A 263 -11.70 4.58 21.73
C ILE A 263 -12.05 4.00 20.36
N GLY A 264 -11.62 4.63 19.26
CA GLY A 264 -11.81 4.10 17.91
C GLY A 264 -11.22 2.70 17.72
N GLN A 265 -9.92 2.57 17.98
CA GLN A 265 -9.22 1.29 17.93
C GLN A 265 -9.83 0.27 18.90
N LEU A 266 -10.11 0.69 20.14
CA LEU A 266 -10.68 -0.20 21.16
C LEU A 266 -12.06 -0.76 20.73
N LEU A 267 -12.93 0.06 20.15
CA LEU A 267 -14.25 -0.39 19.70
C LEU A 267 -14.16 -1.34 18.51
N PHE A 268 -13.20 -1.12 17.60
CA PHE A 268 -12.93 -2.05 16.50
C PHE A 268 -12.54 -3.44 17.05
N ASP A 269 -11.60 -3.48 17.99
CA ASP A 269 -11.12 -4.71 18.62
C ASP A 269 -12.22 -5.41 19.42
N ILE A 270 -13.01 -4.65 20.19
CA ILE A 270 -14.19 -5.17 20.91
C ILE A 270 -15.17 -5.79 19.93
N THR A 271 -15.44 -5.14 18.80
CA THR A 271 -16.36 -5.69 17.79
C THR A 271 -15.85 -7.03 17.28
N LEU A 272 -14.56 -7.14 16.96
CA LEU A 272 -13.95 -8.39 16.50
C LEU A 272 -14.10 -9.50 17.55
N VAL A 273 -13.75 -9.22 18.81
CA VAL A 273 -13.86 -10.20 19.92
C VAL A 273 -15.31 -10.63 20.14
N VAL A 274 -16.25 -9.68 20.21
CA VAL A 274 -17.67 -9.97 20.36
C VAL A 274 -18.17 -10.85 19.22
N MET A 275 -17.79 -10.54 17.98
CA MET A 275 -18.19 -11.33 16.82
C MET A 275 -17.65 -12.76 16.89
N ILE A 276 -16.39 -12.96 17.29
CA ILE A 276 -15.80 -14.29 17.50
C ILE A 276 -16.58 -15.05 18.59
N LEU A 277 -16.90 -14.41 19.71
CA LEU A 277 -17.67 -15.01 20.80
C LEU A 277 -19.13 -15.32 20.42
N LEU A 278 -19.72 -14.56 19.50
CA LEU A 278 -21.08 -14.78 19.01
C LEU A 278 -21.16 -15.87 17.95
N ALA A 279 -20.04 -16.31 17.35
CA ALA A 279 -20.04 -17.33 16.30
C ALA A 279 -20.88 -18.60 16.63
N PRO A 280 -20.83 -19.19 17.85
CA PRO A 280 -21.66 -20.32 18.21
C PRO A 280 -23.17 -20.06 18.14
N LYS A 281 -23.63 -18.83 18.41
CA LYS A 281 -25.05 -18.47 18.32
C LYS A 281 -25.58 -18.53 16.88
N PHE A 282 -24.70 -18.33 15.90
CA PHE A 282 -25.02 -18.50 14.48
C PHE A 282 -24.89 -19.95 14.01
N SER A 283 -24.88 -20.91 14.93
CA SER A 283 -24.66 -22.34 14.64
C SER A 283 -23.35 -22.62 13.90
N MET A 284 -22.36 -21.74 14.04
CA MET A 284 -21.04 -21.92 13.48
C MET A 284 -20.17 -22.65 14.49
N ARG A 285 -19.43 -23.65 14.03
CA ARG A 285 -18.51 -24.43 14.87
C ARG A 285 -17.12 -24.33 14.29
N LEU A 286 -16.10 -24.20 15.13
CA LEU A 286 -14.72 -24.30 14.64
C LEU A 286 -14.56 -25.68 14.02
N GLY A 287 -14.18 -25.71 12.75
CA GLY A 287 -13.98 -26.94 11.97
C GLY A 287 -12.76 -27.70 12.42
N VAL A 288 -12.71 -28.12 13.68
CA VAL A 288 -11.80 -29.15 14.13
C VAL A 288 -12.45 -30.46 13.73
N GLN A 289 -12.14 -30.94 12.51
CA GLN A 289 -12.57 -32.25 12.05
C GLN A 289 -12.26 -33.27 13.16
N ARG A 290 -13.30 -33.76 13.84
CA ARG A 290 -13.14 -34.94 14.70
C ARG A 290 -12.66 -36.04 13.78
N THR A 291 -11.42 -36.48 13.99
CA THR A 291 -10.66 -37.51 13.27
C THR A 291 -11.29 -38.91 13.36
N GLY A 292 -12.62 -39.00 13.36
CA GLY A 292 -13.42 -40.21 13.48
C GLY A 292 -14.11 -40.62 12.17
N GLN A 293 -13.72 -40.04 11.02
CA GLN A 293 -14.12 -40.61 9.74
C GLN A 293 -13.54 -42.02 9.65
N LYS A 294 -14.44 -43.01 9.71
CA LYS A 294 -14.17 -44.43 9.49
C LYS A 294 -13.37 -44.58 8.20
N TYR A 295 -12.05 -44.62 8.31
CA TYR A 295 -11.17 -45.03 7.23
C TYR A 295 -11.63 -46.44 6.87
N SER A 296 -12.36 -46.55 5.75
CA SER A 296 -12.63 -47.83 5.13
C SER A 296 -11.27 -48.49 4.95
N ARG A 297 -11.05 -49.57 5.71
CA ARG A 297 -9.83 -50.36 5.74
C ARG A 297 -9.67 -50.96 4.35
N SER A 298 -9.07 -50.20 3.43
CA SER A 298 -8.54 -50.77 2.19
C SER A 298 -7.31 -51.57 2.60
N THR A 299 -7.55 -52.81 2.96
CA THR A 299 -6.55 -53.84 3.19
C THR A 299 -5.98 -54.24 1.84
N ASN A 300 -4.99 -53.51 1.35
CA ASN A 300 -4.02 -54.08 0.41
C ASN A 300 -2.63 -53.69 0.89
N SER A 301 -2.10 -54.61 1.69
CA SER A 301 -0.78 -54.67 2.29
C SER A 301 0.29 -54.93 1.23
N GLY A 302 0.94 -53.87 0.79
CA GLY A 302 2.30 -53.92 0.24
C GLY A 302 3.21 -53.15 1.18
N ALA A 303 3.75 -53.83 2.20
CA ALA A 303 4.63 -53.24 3.20
C ALA A 303 6.00 -52.92 2.56
N SER A 304 6.22 -51.66 2.20
CA SER A 304 7.57 -51.11 2.04
C SER A 304 7.89 -50.23 3.25
N ASN A 305 8.67 -50.80 4.17
CA ASN A 305 9.27 -50.11 5.29
C ASN A 305 10.35 -49.16 4.78
N GLY A 306 10.23 -47.87 5.14
CA GLY A 306 11.27 -46.89 4.93
C GLY A 306 10.68 -45.49 4.94
N ALA A 307 10.73 -44.83 6.11
CA ALA A 307 10.47 -43.41 6.27
C ALA A 307 11.61 -42.57 5.65
N ILE A 308 11.92 -42.83 4.39
CA ILE A 308 12.74 -41.96 3.58
C ILE A 308 11.81 -40.80 3.24
N PHE A 309 12.15 -39.59 3.68
CA PHE A 309 11.59 -38.37 3.11
C PHE A 309 11.79 -38.49 1.61
N ASP A 310 10.72 -38.88 0.92
CA ASP A 310 10.79 -39.20 -0.49
C ASP A 310 11.30 -37.95 -1.21
N LYS A 311 12.33 -38.12 -2.05
CA LYS A 311 12.94 -37.00 -2.80
C LYS A 311 11.88 -36.20 -3.56
N SER A 312 10.71 -36.80 -3.80
CA SER A 312 9.50 -36.18 -4.31
C SER A 312 8.98 -34.97 -3.50
N PHE A 313 9.24 -34.86 -2.19
CA PHE A 313 8.84 -33.68 -1.39
C PHE A 313 9.88 -32.55 -1.41
N ALA A 314 11.17 -32.89 -1.36
CA ALA A 314 12.24 -31.91 -1.23
C ALA A 314 12.32 -30.96 -2.44
N VAL A 315 12.13 -31.48 -3.66
CA VAL A 315 12.21 -30.69 -4.89
C VAL A 315 11.16 -29.57 -4.94
N PRO A 316 9.84 -29.82 -4.82
CA PRO A 316 8.83 -28.76 -4.87
C PRO A 316 8.93 -27.79 -3.69
N ALA A 317 9.27 -28.29 -2.49
CA ALA A 317 9.53 -27.46 -1.32
C ALA A 317 10.66 -26.45 -1.57
N LEU A 318 11.82 -26.94 -2.02
CA LEU A 318 12.98 -26.10 -2.31
C LEU A 318 12.70 -25.13 -3.45
N SER A 319 11.98 -25.55 -4.49
CA SER A 319 11.59 -24.68 -5.60
C SER A 319 10.74 -23.50 -5.15
N VAL A 320 9.74 -23.73 -4.29
CA VAL A 320 8.92 -22.62 -3.75
C VAL A 320 9.74 -21.67 -2.89
N ILE A 321 10.63 -22.19 -2.05
CA ILE A 321 11.52 -21.36 -1.22
C ILE A 321 12.44 -20.52 -2.10
N ILE A 322 13.07 -21.10 -3.13
CA ILE A 322 13.92 -20.37 -4.08
C ILE A 322 13.14 -19.26 -4.77
N VAL A 323 11.94 -19.54 -5.29
CA VAL A 323 11.12 -18.51 -5.93
C VAL A 323 10.75 -17.40 -4.94
N ALA A 324 10.41 -17.73 -3.70
CA ALA A 324 10.13 -16.74 -2.66
C ALA A 324 11.33 -15.82 -2.36
N PHE A 325 12.54 -16.38 -2.24
CA PHE A 325 13.75 -15.59 -2.06
C PHE A 325 14.09 -14.73 -3.28
N LEU A 326 13.85 -15.23 -4.49
CA LEU A 326 14.01 -14.43 -5.70
C LEU A 326 13.01 -13.26 -5.73
N VAL A 327 11.75 -13.49 -5.36
CA VAL A 327 10.75 -12.41 -5.23
C VAL A 327 11.19 -11.40 -4.17
N PHE A 328 11.63 -11.86 -3.00
CA PHE A 328 12.15 -11.00 -1.94
C PHE A 328 13.33 -10.15 -2.46
N ALA A 329 14.34 -10.76 -3.07
CA ALA A 329 15.49 -10.04 -3.62
C ALA A 329 15.09 -9.04 -4.71
N PHE A 330 14.13 -9.40 -5.57
CA PHE A 330 13.63 -8.55 -6.65
C PHE A 330 12.77 -7.38 -6.15
N THR A 331 12.14 -7.55 -4.99
CA THR A 331 11.27 -6.55 -4.34
C THR A 331 11.96 -5.73 -3.26
N LEU A 332 13.26 -5.96 -3.00
CA LEU A 332 14.01 -5.18 -2.01
C LEU A 332 13.84 -3.69 -2.31
N PRO A 333 13.44 -2.89 -1.30
CA PRO A 333 13.30 -1.46 -1.48
C PRO A 333 14.67 -0.90 -1.85
N GLN A 334 14.78 -0.36 -3.06
CA GLN A 334 15.89 0.54 -3.34
C GLN A 334 15.61 1.80 -2.52
N ALA A 335 16.64 2.32 -1.86
CA ALA A 335 16.51 3.38 -0.87
C ALA A 335 15.69 4.59 -1.37
N SER A 336 15.58 4.78 -2.68
CA SER A 336 14.99 5.92 -3.39
C SER A 336 13.45 6.10 -3.32
N TYR A 337 12.62 5.11 -3.00
CA TYR A 337 11.16 5.28 -3.17
C TYR A 337 10.46 5.92 -1.97
N GLN A 338 9.89 7.12 -2.17
CA GLN A 338 8.93 7.71 -1.23
C GLN A 338 7.53 7.18 -1.50
N TYR A 339 6.90 6.57 -0.50
CA TYR A 339 5.49 6.22 -0.56
C TYR A 339 4.65 7.49 -0.33
N ILE A 340 3.82 7.84 -1.32
CA ILE A 340 2.80 8.87 -1.16
C ILE A 340 1.44 8.15 -1.16
N SER A 341 0.62 8.40 -0.15
CA SER A 341 -0.70 7.76 -0.06
C SER A 341 -1.60 8.19 -1.23
N PRO A 342 -2.34 7.27 -1.89
CA PRO A 342 -3.32 7.63 -2.92
C PRO A 342 -4.36 8.65 -2.43
N PHE A 343 -4.68 8.61 -1.13
CA PHE A 343 -5.67 9.50 -0.53
C PHE A 343 -5.23 10.95 -0.47
N SER A 344 -3.91 11.19 -0.42
CA SER A 344 -3.35 12.53 -0.58
C SER A 344 -3.72 13.16 -1.94
N PHE A 345 -4.17 12.36 -2.91
CA PHE A 345 -4.65 12.81 -4.22
C PHE A 345 -6.17 12.71 -4.40
N ALA A 346 -6.87 11.92 -3.59
CA ALA A 346 -8.30 11.65 -3.74
C ALA A 346 -9.19 12.60 -2.92
N ASP A 347 -8.69 13.11 -1.80
CA ASP A 347 -9.37 14.20 -1.11
C ASP A 347 -9.34 15.42 -2.01
N ASN A 348 -10.51 15.78 -2.55
CA ASN A 348 -10.71 17.07 -3.19
C ASN A 348 -10.05 18.13 -2.31
N PHE A 349 -9.03 18.81 -2.85
CA PHE A 349 -8.30 19.93 -2.25
C PHE A 349 -9.20 21.15 -2.00
N SER A 350 -10.40 20.95 -1.45
CA SER A 350 -11.28 22.02 -1.06
C SER A 350 -10.73 22.72 0.18
N TYR A 351 -10.12 22.01 1.14
CA TYR A 351 -9.48 22.62 2.32
C TYR A 351 -8.43 21.72 2.98
N VAL A 352 -7.54 21.07 2.21
CA VAL A 352 -6.24 20.79 2.79
C VAL A 352 -5.58 22.15 2.96
N SER A 353 -5.76 22.76 4.14
CA SER A 353 -4.92 23.88 4.53
C SER A 353 -3.49 23.45 4.22
N ASN A 354 -2.73 24.27 3.48
CA ASN A 354 -1.42 23.91 2.97
C ASN A 354 -0.53 23.21 4.03
N SER A 355 -0.79 23.48 5.32
CA SER A 355 -0.19 22.83 6.49
C SER A 355 -0.14 21.29 6.49
N SER A 356 -1.10 20.51 5.95
CA SER A 356 -1.05 19.04 6.14
C SER A 356 -0.17 18.32 5.11
N VAL A 357 -0.17 18.78 3.85
CA VAL A 357 0.84 18.38 2.85
C VAL A 357 2.21 18.84 3.32
N ILE A 358 2.30 20.09 3.82
CA ILE A 358 3.54 20.61 4.40
C ILE A 358 4.01 19.77 5.58
N SER A 359 3.13 19.36 6.49
CA SER A 359 3.51 18.57 7.67
C SER A 359 4.07 17.19 7.32
N SER A 360 3.58 16.58 6.24
CA SER A 360 4.09 15.30 5.76
C SER A 360 5.44 15.46 5.03
N TYR A 361 5.67 16.58 4.34
CA TYR A 361 7.00 16.94 3.83
C TYR A 361 7.98 17.40 4.93
N ASP A 362 7.51 18.16 5.93
CA ASP A 362 8.26 18.64 7.10
C ASP A 362 8.79 17.47 7.91
N ALA A 363 7.95 16.47 8.20
CA ALA A 363 8.37 15.29 8.97
C ALA A 363 9.51 14.53 8.27
N VAL A 364 9.48 14.46 6.93
CA VAL A 364 10.52 13.81 6.12
C VAL A 364 11.78 14.67 6.03
N ALA A 365 11.63 15.99 5.89
CA ALA A 365 12.72 16.94 5.76
C ALA A 365 13.48 17.17 7.07
N LEU A 366 12.75 17.33 8.18
CA LEU A 366 13.31 17.46 9.52
C LEU A 366 14.04 16.18 9.94
N GLY A 367 13.49 15.00 9.59
CA GLY A 367 14.15 13.71 9.79
C GLY A 367 15.45 13.55 9.00
N SER A 368 15.65 14.37 7.96
CA SER A 368 16.82 14.35 7.06
C SER A 368 17.76 15.53 7.28
N GLY A 369 17.60 16.29 8.38
CA GLY A 369 18.50 17.41 8.73
C GLY A 369 18.28 18.70 7.92
N TYR A 370 17.19 18.80 7.16
CA TYR A 370 16.82 20.03 6.45
C TYR A 370 15.95 20.92 7.34
N SER A 371 16.25 22.21 7.38
CA SER A 371 15.33 23.21 7.93
C SER A 371 14.38 23.70 6.84
N MET A 372 13.08 23.74 7.09
CA MET A 372 12.09 24.38 6.20
C MET A 372 11.83 25.82 6.68
N LYS A 373 11.89 26.80 5.78
CA LYS A 373 11.46 28.19 6.07
C LYS A 373 10.40 28.65 5.09
N SER A 374 9.23 29.03 5.61
CA SER A 374 8.20 29.74 4.86
C SER A 374 8.61 31.19 4.66
N VAL A 375 8.71 31.65 3.42
CA VAL A 375 8.93 33.06 3.07
C VAL A 375 7.66 33.61 2.43
N THR A 376 7.22 34.80 2.81
CA THR A 376 6.02 35.43 2.24
C THR A 376 6.45 36.60 1.34
N PHE A 377 6.03 36.59 0.07
CA PHE A 377 6.33 37.70 -0.86
C PHE A 377 5.06 38.50 -1.19
N GLY A 378 5.10 39.82 -1.00
CA GLY A 378 4.10 40.74 -1.54
C GLY A 378 2.67 40.58 -0.99
N GLY A 379 2.49 40.12 0.25
CA GLY A 379 1.17 39.99 0.89
C GLY A 379 0.31 38.83 0.37
N ARG A 380 0.85 38.00 -0.53
CA ARG A 380 0.27 36.71 -0.91
C ARG A 380 1.07 35.61 -0.24
N SER A 381 0.40 34.71 0.47
CA SER A 381 0.99 33.52 1.06
C SER A 381 1.25 32.48 -0.03
N GLU A 382 2.17 32.76 -0.93
CA GLU A 382 2.83 31.71 -1.70
C GLU A 382 3.81 31.04 -0.75
N LEU A 383 3.71 29.72 -0.62
CA LEU A 383 4.48 28.96 0.36
C LEU A 383 5.78 28.49 -0.26
N PHE A 384 6.87 29.05 0.25
CA PHE A 384 8.23 28.68 -0.10
C PHE A 384 8.72 27.68 0.92
N GLY A 385 9.21 26.51 0.50
CA GLY A 385 9.93 25.59 1.37
C GLY A 385 11.40 25.61 1.01
N ILE A 386 12.22 26.43 1.65
CA ILE A 386 13.69 26.36 1.46
C ILE A 386 14.18 25.23 2.34
N PHE A 387 14.82 24.23 1.75
CA PHE A 387 15.47 23.14 2.47
C PHE A 387 16.96 23.42 2.50
N SER A 388 17.50 23.77 3.65
CA SER A 388 18.94 23.93 3.84
C SER A 388 19.42 22.87 4.83
N THR A 389 20.47 22.13 4.46
CA THR A 389 21.33 21.50 5.47
C THR A 389 21.94 22.64 6.28
N ASN A 390 22.10 22.48 7.59
CA ASN A 390 22.28 23.60 8.54
C ASN A 390 23.55 24.48 8.37
N ASP A 391 24.32 24.31 7.30
CA ASP A 391 25.44 25.18 6.96
C ASP A 391 25.26 25.79 5.57
N ILE A 392 24.69 27.00 5.54
CA ILE A 392 24.70 27.89 4.35
C ILE A 392 26.14 28.12 3.83
N ASN A 393 27.15 27.84 4.66
CA ASN A 393 28.58 27.96 4.36
C ASN A 393 29.21 26.73 3.70
N THR A 394 28.48 25.61 3.53
CA THR A 394 28.96 24.46 2.77
C THR A 394 28.60 24.57 1.30
N THR A 395 29.50 24.14 0.42
CA THR A 395 29.44 24.28 -1.05
C THR A 395 28.35 23.43 -1.72
N THR A 396 27.45 22.80 -0.96
CA THR A 396 26.47 21.80 -1.43
C THR A 396 25.03 22.13 -1.03
N ASN A 397 24.67 23.42 -0.97
CA ASN A 397 23.29 23.82 -0.72
C ASN A 397 22.39 23.43 -1.92
N SER A 398 21.41 22.57 -1.69
CA SER A 398 20.37 22.22 -2.66
C SER A 398 19.11 22.99 -2.31
N PHE A 399 18.46 23.64 -3.28
CA PHE A 399 17.27 24.46 -3.04
C PHE A 399 16.05 23.81 -3.68
N LEU A 400 15.07 23.41 -2.89
CA LEU A 400 13.80 22.93 -3.43
C LEU A 400 12.80 24.09 -3.46
N TYR A 401 12.13 24.30 -4.61
CA TYR A 401 11.15 25.36 -4.81
C TYR A 401 9.82 24.79 -5.30
N ILE A 402 8.84 24.73 -4.40
CA ILE A 402 7.51 24.19 -4.74
C ILE A 402 6.57 25.37 -5.02
N ASN A 403 6.20 25.60 -6.28
CA ASN A 403 5.17 26.58 -6.65
C ASN A 403 4.00 25.90 -7.34
N SER A 404 2.90 25.68 -6.61
CA SER A 404 1.64 25.26 -7.21
C SER A 404 0.82 26.48 -7.63
N SER A 405 0.90 26.88 -8.89
CA SER A 405 0.00 27.91 -9.44
C SER A 405 -1.13 27.28 -10.27
N ALA A 406 -2.37 27.71 -10.03
CA ALA A 406 -3.57 27.20 -10.72
C ALA A 406 -3.70 27.69 -12.18
N ARG A 407 -2.77 28.51 -12.67
CA ARG A 407 -2.70 28.96 -14.06
C ARG A 407 -1.28 28.71 -14.56
N PRO A 408 -1.09 27.92 -15.63
CA PRO A 408 0.22 27.66 -16.20
C PRO A 408 0.66 28.89 -16.98
N THR A 409 1.11 29.92 -16.28
CA THR A 409 2.22 30.68 -16.83
C THR A 409 3.44 29.84 -16.47
N MET A 410 4.21 29.38 -17.47
CA MET A 410 5.58 28.93 -17.24
C MET A 410 6.18 29.80 -16.13
N PRO A 411 6.80 29.22 -15.09
CA PRO A 411 7.32 30.00 -13.98
C PRO A 411 8.22 31.08 -14.55
N ARG A 412 7.73 32.32 -14.56
CA ARG A 412 8.44 33.51 -15.06
C ARG A 412 9.53 33.96 -14.08
N ILE A 413 9.90 33.11 -13.12
CA ILE A 413 10.75 33.46 -12.00
C ILE A 413 12.03 32.61 -12.08
N ASN A 414 12.99 33.17 -12.83
CA ASN A 414 14.31 33.60 -12.30
C ASN A 414 15.62 32.79 -12.46
N LEU A 415 15.72 31.58 -13.00
CA LEU A 415 17.07 31.00 -13.26
C LEU A 415 17.44 30.87 -14.74
N HIS A 416 16.52 30.41 -15.59
CA HIS A 416 16.76 30.35 -17.04
C HIS A 416 16.83 31.72 -17.72
N GLN A 417 16.26 32.76 -17.11
CA GLN A 417 16.39 34.16 -17.58
C GLN A 417 17.66 34.85 -17.07
N LEU A 418 18.22 34.35 -15.96
CA LEU A 418 19.43 34.90 -15.31
C LEU A 418 20.69 34.05 -15.60
N GLY A 419 20.58 33.04 -16.48
CA GLY A 419 21.67 32.12 -16.80
C GLY A 419 21.54 31.52 -18.19
N THR A 420 22.62 30.93 -18.68
CA THR A 420 22.67 30.25 -19.98
C THR A 420 22.27 28.79 -19.82
N ILE A 421 21.24 28.34 -20.55
CA ILE A 421 20.86 26.93 -20.61
C ILE A 421 21.95 26.18 -21.39
N LEU A 422 22.63 25.25 -20.72
CA LEU A 422 23.65 24.39 -21.30
C LEU A 422 23.06 23.08 -21.84
N MET A 423 22.06 22.54 -21.15
CA MET A 423 21.38 21.31 -21.54
C MET A 423 19.88 21.43 -21.24
N HIS A 424 19.06 20.88 -22.12
CA HIS A 424 17.63 20.68 -21.89
C HIS A 424 17.27 19.24 -22.22
N ARG A 425 16.56 18.60 -21.30
CA ARG A 425 15.98 17.28 -21.50
C ARG A 425 14.53 17.31 -21.05
N GLU A 426 13.62 16.98 -21.96
CA GLU A 426 12.21 16.80 -21.68
C GLU A 426 11.89 15.29 -21.70
N GLU A 427 11.28 14.81 -20.63
CA GLU A 427 10.79 13.45 -20.50
C GLU A 427 9.31 13.50 -20.14
N SER A 428 8.45 12.89 -20.96
CA SER A 428 7.05 12.68 -20.60
C SER A 428 6.85 11.23 -20.21
N THR A 429 6.33 11.02 -19.00
CA THR A 429 5.92 9.69 -18.54
C THR A 429 4.58 9.30 -19.16
N ILE A 430 4.33 8.00 -19.26
CA ILE A 430 3.03 7.46 -19.71
C ILE A 430 1.87 7.94 -18.81
N SER A 431 2.16 8.28 -17.55
CA SER A 431 1.22 8.90 -16.60
C SER A 431 0.88 10.37 -16.88
N GLY A 432 1.41 10.95 -17.96
CA GLY A 432 1.21 12.36 -18.31
C GLY A 432 2.00 13.34 -17.44
N ILE A 433 2.89 12.84 -16.57
CA ILE A 433 3.85 13.67 -15.83
C ILE A 433 4.99 14.03 -16.78
N THR A 434 5.23 15.32 -17.00
CA THR A 434 6.35 15.81 -17.81
C THR A 434 7.44 16.34 -16.91
N ILE A 435 8.67 15.89 -17.10
CA ILE A 435 9.86 16.34 -16.39
C ILE A 435 10.75 17.07 -17.40
N ASN A 436 10.94 18.36 -17.21
CA ASN A 436 11.90 19.15 -17.97
C ASN A 436 13.12 19.42 -17.10
N ALA A 437 14.21 18.72 -17.36
CA ALA A 437 15.49 18.95 -16.72
C ALA A 437 16.32 19.94 -17.54
N TYR A 438 16.76 21.02 -16.91
CA TYR A 438 17.64 22.03 -17.45
C TYR A 438 18.96 22.01 -16.70
N GLU A 439 20.05 22.16 -17.41
CA GLU A 439 21.33 22.56 -16.85
C GLU A 439 21.55 24.03 -17.18
N ILE A 440 21.71 24.87 -16.16
CA ILE A 440 21.75 26.33 -16.29
C ILE A 440 23.04 26.84 -15.65
N SER A 441 23.84 27.58 -16.40
CA SER A 441 25.00 28.31 -15.87
C SER A 441 24.61 29.74 -15.54
N SER A 442 24.73 30.14 -14.27
CA SER A 442 24.50 31.53 -13.85
C SER A 442 25.60 31.97 -12.89
N ASN A 443 26.22 33.12 -13.15
CA ASN A 443 27.34 33.67 -12.37
C ASN A 443 28.50 32.66 -12.12
N GLY A 444 28.86 31.90 -13.14
CA GLY A 444 29.96 30.92 -13.07
C GLY A 444 29.64 29.65 -12.26
N LYS A 445 28.38 29.46 -11.86
CA LYS A 445 27.89 28.27 -11.17
C LYS A 445 26.93 27.50 -12.05
N LEU A 446 26.99 26.18 -11.97
CA LEU A 446 26.08 25.28 -12.68
C LEU A 446 24.92 24.90 -11.77
N PHE A 447 23.71 24.95 -12.32
CA PHE A 447 22.48 24.56 -11.65
C PHE A 447 21.79 23.50 -12.49
N GLN A 448 21.24 22.48 -11.84
CA GLN A 448 20.25 21.61 -12.46
C GLN A 448 18.87 22.04 -11.99
N VAL A 449 18.00 22.38 -12.94
CA VAL A 449 16.62 22.75 -12.67
C VAL A 449 15.70 21.68 -13.25
N ASN A 450 14.98 20.93 -12.42
CA ASN A 450 13.99 19.96 -12.89
C ASN A 450 12.59 20.53 -12.69
N TYR A 451 11.85 20.74 -13.77
CA TYR A 451 10.44 21.11 -13.72
C TYR A 451 9.59 19.87 -13.88
N ILE A 452 8.74 19.60 -12.90
CA ILE A 452 7.84 18.46 -12.92
C ILE A 452 6.41 18.99 -13.07
N SER A 453 5.77 18.64 -14.18
CA SER A 453 4.39 18.98 -14.51
C SER A 453 3.54 17.73 -14.32
N MET A 454 2.65 17.71 -13.32
CA MET A 454 1.79 16.58 -13.00
C MET A 454 0.33 16.91 -13.34
N PRO A 455 -0.39 16.08 -14.10
CA PRO A 455 -1.81 16.26 -14.32
C PRO A 455 -2.54 16.04 -12.99
N ASN A 456 -3.39 16.99 -12.64
CA ASN A 456 -4.17 17.00 -11.41
C ASN A 456 -5.64 17.32 -11.74
N LYS A 457 -6.57 16.99 -10.87
CA LYS A 457 -7.99 17.31 -11.04
C LYS A 457 -8.45 18.17 -9.87
N ILE A 458 -8.61 19.46 -10.12
CA ILE A 458 -9.04 20.45 -9.11
C ILE A 458 -10.45 20.92 -9.48
N TYR A 459 -11.42 20.72 -8.56
CA TYR A 459 -12.84 21.06 -8.75
C TYR A 459 -13.48 20.44 -10.01
N GLY A 460 -13.13 19.19 -10.32
CA GLY A 460 -13.66 18.51 -11.50
C GLY A 460 -12.97 18.87 -12.82
N ASN A 461 -12.15 19.93 -12.84
CA ASN A 461 -11.36 20.33 -14.01
C ASN A 461 -9.95 19.74 -13.93
N TYR A 462 -9.44 19.26 -15.07
CA TYR A 462 -8.03 18.85 -15.16
C TYR A 462 -7.14 20.10 -15.22
N THR A 463 -6.21 20.20 -14.27
CA THR A 463 -5.22 21.27 -14.14
C THR A 463 -3.84 20.65 -14.00
N VAL A 464 -2.78 21.28 -14.47
CA VAL A 464 -1.41 20.78 -14.29
C VAL A 464 -0.80 21.42 -13.04
N ALA A 465 -0.37 20.61 -12.08
CA ALA A 465 0.44 21.06 -10.95
C ALA A 465 1.91 21.04 -11.38
N ASN A 466 2.58 22.19 -11.30
CA ASN A 466 3.99 22.30 -11.63
C ASN A 466 4.83 22.36 -10.35
N MET A 467 6.01 21.76 -10.37
CA MET A 467 7.01 21.81 -9.29
C MET A 467 8.37 22.10 -9.91
N GLU A 468 9.26 22.81 -9.22
CA GLU A 468 10.58 23.18 -9.73
C GLU A 468 11.68 22.86 -8.72
N PHE A 469 12.61 22.01 -9.09
CA PHE A 469 13.71 21.58 -8.23
C PHE A 469 15.00 22.23 -8.70
N VAL A 470 15.63 23.08 -7.89
CA VAL A 470 16.87 23.80 -8.27
C VAL A 470 18.05 23.27 -7.45
N THR A 471 18.90 22.46 -8.07
CA THR A 471 20.11 21.93 -7.45
C THR A 471 21.33 22.71 -7.93
N LEU A 472 22.17 23.21 -7.02
CA LEU A 472 23.49 23.72 -7.37
C LEU A 472 24.44 22.52 -7.62
N MET A 473 25.05 22.45 -8.80
CA MET A 473 26.01 21.41 -9.16
C MET A 473 27.43 21.86 -8.82
N ASN A 474 28.17 20.99 -8.14
CA ASN A 474 29.58 21.23 -7.85
C ASN A 474 30.38 21.07 -9.15
N SER A 475 31.19 22.06 -9.52
CA SER A 475 31.66 22.31 -10.90
C SER A 475 32.71 21.33 -11.45
N THR A 476 32.78 20.08 -10.99
CA THR A 476 33.89 19.16 -11.32
C THR A 476 33.53 17.69 -11.56
N SER A 477 32.29 17.24 -11.34
CA SER A 477 31.95 15.84 -11.66
C SER A 477 31.41 15.71 -13.08
N ASP A 478 32.27 15.25 -13.98
CA ASP A 478 31.97 14.85 -15.36
C ASP A 478 30.77 13.88 -15.39
N LEU A 479 29.62 14.33 -15.87
CA LEU A 479 28.37 13.56 -15.98
C LEU A 479 28.35 12.63 -17.21
N GLN A 480 29.45 12.48 -17.93
CA GLN A 480 29.46 11.85 -19.26
C GLN A 480 29.52 10.31 -19.29
N SER A 481 29.49 9.61 -18.16
CA SER A 481 29.33 8.16 -18.20
C SER A 481 28.38 7.70 -17.11
N CYS A 482 27.34 6.96 -17.50
CA CYS A 482 26.68 6.02 -16.59
C CYS A 482 27.69 4.93 -16.22
N ARG A 483 28.71 5.27 -15.44
CA ARG A 483 29.62 4.27 -14.89
C ARG A 483 28.81 3.43 -13.91
N THR A 484 28.96 2.14 -14.10
CA THR A 484 28.34 0.99 -13.40
C THR A 484 28.72 0.89 -11.93
N GLU A 485 29.15 1.98 -11.29
CA GLU A 485 29.51 2.02 -9.87
C GLU A 485 28.28 1.80 -8.97
N TYR A 486 27.06 1.92 -9.49
CA TYR A 486 25.82 1.75 -8.74
C TYR A 486 25.25 0.32 -8.80
N GLY A 487 26.09 -0.68 -8.55
CA GLY A 487 25.67 -2.06 -8.25
C GLY A 487 24.99 -2.85 -9.39
N ALA A 488 25.17 -4.18 -9.37
CA ALA A 488 24.68 -5.08 -10.42
C ALA A 488 23.14 -5.10 -10.61
N ILE A 489 22.37 -4.58 -9.67
CA ILE A 489 20.89 -4.60 -9.72
C ILE A 489 20.36 -3.47 -10.61
N GLN A 490 20.99 -2.29 -10.60
CA GLN A 490 20.50 -1.13 -11.36
C GLN A 490 20.79 -1.24 -12.86
N SER A 491 21.86 -1.93 -13.23
CA SER A 491 22.16 -2.27 -14.63
C SER A 491 21.09 -3.19 -15.22
N VAL A 492 20.66 -4.23 -14.50
CA VAL A 492 19.64 -5.18 -14.96
C VAL A 492 18.30 -4.49 -15.25
N TYR A 493 17.83 -3.58 -14.39
CA TYR A 493 16.59 -2.84 -14.65
C TYR A 493 16.72 -1.87 -15.82
N SER A 494 17.87 -1.23 -16.00
CA SER A 494 18.14 -0.39 -17.17
C SER A 494 18.13 -1.21 -18.46
N TYR A 495 18.72 -2.42 -18.46
CA TYR A 495 18.62 -3.35 -19.59
C TYR A 495 17.18 -3.81 -19.84
N ILE A 496 16.41 -4.15 -18.80
CA ILE A 496 15.00 -4.54 -18.95
C ILE A 496 14.17 -3.36 -19.49
N TYR A 497 14.38 -2.15 -18.99
CA TYR A 497 13.72 -0.93 -19.46
C TYR A 497 13.99 -0.71 -20.95
N ASN A 498 15.26 -0.69 -21.34
CA ASN A 498 15.66 -0.47 -22.75
C ASN A 498 15.16 -1.60 -23.65
N ALA A 499 15.14 -2.84 -23.15
CA ALA A 499 14.59 -3.99 -23.86
C ALA A 499 13.09 -3.87 -24.12
N LEU A 500 12.33 -3.44 -23.12
CA LEU A 500 10.88 -3.30 -23.21
C LEU A 500 10.47 -2.09 -24.07
N HIS A 501 11.32 -1.07 -24.18
CA HIS A 501 11.05 0.15 -24.95
C HIS A 501 11.80 0.19 -26.30
N PHE A 502 12.37 -0.94 -26.74
CA PHE A 502 13.15 -1.06 -27.99
C PHE A 502 14.21 0.04 -28.16
N SER A 503 14.76 0.53 -27.04
CA SER A 503 15.73 1.61 -26.98
C SER A 503 17.13 1.02 -27.01
N PHE A 504 17.49 0.35 -28.11
CA PHE A 504 18.84 -0.16 -28.33
C PHE A 504 19.58 0.69 -29.36
N GLU A 505 20.89 0.80 -29.15
CA GLU A 505 21.87 1.58 -29.91
C GLU A 505 21.52 1.64 -31.41
N GLY A 506 21.13 2.82 -31.88
CA GLY A 506 20.74 3.04 -33.28
C GLY A 506 20.15 4.43 -33.53
N ASN A 507 19.52 5.04 -32.52
CA ASN A 507 19.19 6.46 -32.52
C ASN A 507 20.13 7.17 -31.53
N ASN A 508 20.58 8.39 -31.84
CA ASN A 508 21.49 9.21 -31.01
C ASN A 508 20.98 9.56 -29.59
N TYR A 509 19.95 8.89 -29.09
CA TYR A 509 19.45 8.97 -27.73
C TYR A 509 20.11 7.83 -26.94
N GLY A 510 21.12 8.16 -26.13
CA GLY A 510 21.92 7.18 -25.38
C GLY A 510 21.09 6.21 -24.51
N ILE A 511 21.71 5.09 -24.14
CA ILE A 511 21.15 4.03 -23.27
C ILE A 511 20.48 4.66 -22.04
N PHE A 512 19.20 4.35 -21.82
CA PHE A 512 18.46 4.85 -20.66
C PHE A 512 19.01 4.19 -19.38
N CYS A 513 19.58 5.01 -18.50
CA CYS A 513 20.02 4.56 -17.18
C CYS A 513 18.84 4.76 -16.23
N ALA A 514 18.06 3.71 -15.96
CA ALA A 514 16.90 3.78 -15.05
C ALA A 514 17.30 4.30 -13.65
N ALA A 515 18.58 4.16 -13.28
CA ALA A 515 19.18 4.69 -12.06
C ALA A 515 19.42 6.21 -12.04
N PHE A 516 19.52 6.89 -13.19
CA PHE A 516 19.97 8.29 -13.22
C PHE A 516 18.94 9.26 -12.61
N ASN A 517 17.66 8.87 -12.59
CA ASN A 517 16.60 9.63 -11.92
C ASN A 517 16.49 9.31 -10.42
N GLU A 518 16.90 8.12 -9.99
CA GLU A 518 16.81 7.68 -8.59
C GLU A 518 18.08 8.00 -7.77
N ALA A 519 19.26 7.96 -8.39
CA ALA A 519 20.53 8.17 -7.72
C ALA A 519 20.81 9.65 -7.39
N LYS A 520 20.34 10.60 -8.21
CA LYS A 520 20.55 12.04 -7.89
C LYS A 520 19.71 12.50 -6.69
N LEU A 521 18.57 11.85 -6.43
CA LEU A 521 17.76 12.00 -5.22
C LEU A 521 18.32 11.21 -4.01
N ALA A 522 19.19 10.23 -4.23
CA ALA A 522 19.83 9.44 -3.17
C ALA A 522 21.22 9.97 -2.78
N GLN A 523 21.93 10.64 -3.69
CA GLN A 523 23.23 11.28 -3.44
C GLN A 523 23.09 12.68 -2.79
N GLN A 524 21.85 13.16 -2.67
CA GLN A 524 21.45 14.29 -1.81
C GLN A 524 20.87 13.82 -0.45
N ARG A 525 20.96 12.53 -0.12
CA ARG A 525 20.76 12.00 1.24
C ARG A 525 22.10 11.75 1.90
#